data_AF-A0A838T9U0-F1
#
_entry.id   AF-A0A838T9U0-F1
#
_cell.length_a   1.000
_cell.length_b   1.000
_cell.length_c   1.000
_cell.angle_alpha   90.00
_cell.angle_beta   90.00
_cell.angle_gamma   90.00
#
_symmetry.space_group_name_H-M   'P 1'
#
loop_
_entity.id
_entity.type
_entity.pdbx_description
1 polymer ?
#
loop_
_entity_poly.entity_id
_entity_poly.type
_entity_poly.pdbx_seq_one_letter_code
_entity_poly.pdbx_strand_id
1 'polypeptide(L)' 'MGDRQGVVPNSEMLVMRQGALIAKIRISSVEPTTSIGDILSNTLARGVQVQPGDTVVYAGNTRS' A
#
# COMPACT_ATOMS: atom_id res chain seq x y z
N MET A 1 6.18 -4.66 5.81
CA MET A 1 4.99 -5.37 6.32
C MET A 1 4.95 -6.74 5.68
N GLY A 2 4.49 -7.77 6.39
CA GLY A 2 4.45 -9.16 5.91
C GLY A 2 3.22 -9.89 6.43
N ASP A 3 3.09 -11.19 6.14
CA ASP A 3 1.89 -12.00 6.42
C ASP A 3 1.45 -11.91 7.90
N ARG A 4 2.42 -11.88 8.82
CA ARG A 4 2.19 -11.74 10.27
C ARG A 4 1.56 -10.41 10.70
N GLN A 5 1.49 -9.43 9.81
CA GLN A 5 0.89 -8.11 10.04
C GLN A 5 -0.46 -7.95 9.31
N GLY A 6 -1.05 -9.05 8.84
CA GLY A 6 -2.38 -9.05 8.21
C GLY A 6 -2.37 -8.62 6.74
N VAL A 7 -1.19 -8.65 6.10
CA VAL A 7 -1.07 -8.38 4.67
C VAL A 7 -1.47 -9.63 3.88
N VAL A 8 -2.59 -9.56 3.17
CA VAL A 8 -3.07 -10.66 2.32
C VAL A 8 -2.62 -10.43 0.88
N PRO A 9 -2.15 -11.45 0.14
CA PRO A 9 -1.92 -11.34 -1.30
C PRO A 9 -3.17 -10.81 -2.04
N ASN A 10 -2.97 -10.04 -3.11
CA ASN A 10 -4.02 -9.34 -3.86
C ASN A 10 -4.78 -8.24 -3.11
N SER A 11 -4.41 -7.92 -1.87
CA SER A 11 -4.99 -6.75 -1.20
C SER A 11 -4.55 -5.44 -1.84
N GLU A 12 -5.46 -4.46 -1.85
CA GLU A 12 -5.12 -3.07 -2.10
C GLU A 12 -4.69 -2.40 -0.80
N MET A 13 -3.59 -1.66 -0.86
CA MET A 13 -3.12 -0.81 0.22
C MET A 13 -3.00 0.64 -0.22
N LEU A 14 -3.07 1.52 0.76
CA LEU A 14 -2.95 2.96 0.58
C LEU A 14 -1.53 3.39 0.85
N VAL A 15 -0.98 4.24 -0.02
CA VAL A 15 0.30 4.91 0.19
C VAL A 15 0.02 6.31 0.69
N MET A 16 0.55 6.62 1.87
CA MET A 16 0.36 7.85 2.61
C MET A 16 1.66 8.64 2.69
N ARG A 17 1.58 9.95 2.49
CA ARG A 17 2.67 10.89 2.80
C ARG A 17 2.14 11.97 3.72
N GLN A 18 2.73 12.09 4.92
CA GLN A 18 2.32 13.10 5.90
C GLN A 18 0.80 13.11 6.17
N GLY A 19 0.16 11.93 6.16
CA GLY A 19 -1.28 11.76 6.36
C GLY A 19 -2.15 11.93 5.12
N ALA A 20 -1.58 12.30 3.96
CA ALA A 20 -2.32 12.42 2.70
C ALA A 20 -2.17 11.15 1.84
N LEU A 21 -3.28 10.69 1.24
CA LEU A 21 -3.26 9.63 0.23
C LEU A 21 -2.55 10.11 -1.04
N ILE A 22 -1.51 9.40 -1.47
CA ILE A 22 -0.77 9.72 -2.69
C ILE A 22 -0.86 8.65 -3.78
N ALA A 23 -1.15 7.40 -3.41
CA ALA A 23 -1.32 6.29 -4.35
C ALA A 23 -2.02 5.10 -3.68
N LYS A 24 -2.36 4.10 -4.49
CA LYS A 24 -2.62 2.73 -4.05
C LYS A 24 -1.56 1.77 -4.59
N ILE A 25 -1.33 0.70 -3.85
CA ILE A 25 -0.53 -0.45 -4.30
C ILE A 25 -1.39 -1.71 -4.25
N ARG A 26 -1.15 -2.64 -5.18
CA ARG A 26 -1.70 -4.00 -5.15
C ARG A 26 -0.61 -4.95 -4.74
N ILE A 27 -0.81 -5.69 -3.66
CA ILE A 27 0.16 -6.67 -3.16
C ILE A 27 0.17 -7.89 -4.09
N SER A 28 1.32 -8.17 -4.69
CA SER A 28 1.54 -9.31 -5.59
C SER A 28 2.12 -10.51 -4.85
N SER A 29 2.93 -10.28 -3.82
CA SER A 29 3.51 -11.32 -2.97
C SER A 29 3.68 -10.85 -1.53
N VAL A 30 3.61 -11.80 -0.61
CA VAL A 30 3.81 -11.58 0.82
C VAL A 30 4.81 -12.59 1.33
N GLU A 31 5.86 -12.08 1.96
CA GLU A 31 6.87 -12.85 2.66
C GLU A 31 6.72 -12.59 4.19
N PRO A 32 7.44 -13.32 5.06
CA PRO A 32 7.24 -13.21 6.50
C PRO A 32 7.47 -11.81 7.08
N THR A 33 8.35 -11.01 6.49
CA THR A 33 8.71 -9.66 6.97
C THR A 33 8.57 -8.57 5.90
N THR A 34 8.45 -8.99 4.64
CA THR A 34 8.46 -8.17 3.43
C THR A 34 7.21 -8.45 2.60
N SER A 35 6.80 -7.49 1.79
CA SER A 35 5.73 -7.67 0.80
C SER A 35 6.15 -6.96 -0.47
N ILE A 36 5.79 -7.55 -1.60
CA ILE A 36 6.02 -6.99 -2.92
C ILE A 36 4.66 -6.59 -3.48
N GLY A 37 4.59 -5.41 -4.07
CA GLY A 37 3.36 -4.92 -4.67
C GLY A 37 3.65 -3.90 -5.76
N ASP A 38 2.70 -3.80 -6.69
CA ASP A 38 2.76 -2.89 -7.81
C ASP A 38 1.98 -1.62 -7.50
N ILE A 39 2.54 -0.47 -7.84
CA ILE A 39 1.81 0.80 -7.77
C ILE A 39 0.72 0.80 -8.83
N LEU A 40 -0.51 1.12 -8.42
CA LEU A 40 -1.61 1.34 -9.34
C LEU A 40 -1.45 2.74 -9.93
N SER A 41 -0.75 2.86 -11.07
CA SER A 41 -0.33 4.15 -11.66
C SER A 41 -1.48 5.13 -11.88
N ASN A 42 -2.70 4.64 -12.14
CA ASN A 42 -3.89 5.47 -12.30
C ASN A 42 -4.39 6.12 -10.99
N THR A 43 -3.85 5.71 -9.84
CA THR A 43 -4.18 6.24 -8.51
C THR A 43 -3.13 7.19 -7.97
N LEU A 44 -1.99 7.31 -8.64
CA LEU A 44 -0.89 8.17 -8.24
C LEU A 44 -1.29 9.64 -8.40
N ALA A 45 -1.11 10.44 -7.35
CA ALA A 45 -1.34 11.86 -7.41
C ALA A 45 -0.47 12.52 -8.50
N ARG A 46 -1.04 13.49 -9.22
CA ARG A 46 -0.34 14.15 -10.35
C ARG A 46 0.97 14.78 -9.90
N GLY A 47 2.04 14.51 -10.63
CA GLY A 47 3.39 15.04 -10.36
C GLY A 47 4.09 14.43 -9.14
N VAL A 48 3.51 13.41 -8.52
CA VAL A 48 4.06 12.75 -7.33
C VAL A 48 4.74 11.44 -7.73
N GLN A 49 5.82 11.10 -7.02
CA GLN A 49 6.44 9.78 -7.05
C GLN A 49 6.48 9.22 -5.63
N VAL A 50 6.40 7.90 -5.52
CA VAL A 50 6.61 7.19 -4.26
C VAL A 50 8.10 7.26 -3.88
N GLN A 51 8.39 7.48 -2.60
CA GLN A 51 9.73 7.71 -2.07
C GLN A 51 9.92 6.96 -0.74
N PRO A 52 11.18 6.70 -0.33
CA PRO A 52 11.46 6.25 1.03
C PRO A 52 10.87 7.22 2.07
N GLY A 53 10.16 6.68 3.06
CA GLY A 53 9.44 7.47 4.07
C GLY A 53 7.93 7.57 3.84
N ASP A 54 7.43 7.20 2.65
CA ASP A 54 6.00 6.98 2.46
C ASP A 54 5.53 5.79 3.30
N THR A 55 4.35 5.93 3.88
CA THR A 55 3.76 4.91 4.73
C THR A 55 2.71 4.14 3.96
N VAL A 56 2.83 2.81 3.94
CA VAL A 56 1.82 1.93 3.34
C VAL A 56 0.90 1.46 4.45
N VAL A 57 -0.42 1.60 4.27
CA VAL A 57 -1.43 1.14 5.24
C VAL A 57 -2.50 0.30 4.56
N TYR A 58 -2.95 -0.74 5.25
CA TYR A 58 -4.12 -1.49 4.82
C TYR A 58 -5.37 -0.63 5.00
N ALA A 59 -6.19 -0.48 3.96
CA ALA A 59 -7.38 0.36 4.00
C ALA A 59 -8.44 -0.16 5.00
N GLY A 60 -8.39 -1.44 5.36
CA GLY A 60 -9.45 -2.09 6.10
C GLY A 60 -10.74 -2.18 5.28
N ASN A 61 -11.51 -3.25 5.46
CA ASN A 61 -12.93 -3.18 5.13
C ASN A 61 -13.60 -2.64 6.39
N THR A 62 -13.78 -1.33 6.52
CA THR A 62 -14.71 -0.78 7.52
C THR A 62 -16.13 -1.15 7.08
N ARG A 63 -16.55 -2.37 7.40
CA ARG A 63 -17.97 -2.68 7.53
C ARG A 63 -18.41 -2.07 8.85
N SER A 64 -18.92 -0.85 8.79
CA SER A 64 -19.76 -0.25 9.83
C SER A 64 -21.05 -1.04 10.00
#